data_AF-A0A951XF41-F1
#
_entry.id   AF-A0A951XF41-F1
#
_cell.length_a   1.000
_cell.length_b   1.000
_cell.length_c   1.000
_cell.angle_alpha   90.00
_cell.angle_beta   90.00
_cell.angle_gamma   90.00
#
_symmetry.space_group_name_H-M   'P 1'
#
loop_
_entity.id
_entity.type
_entity.pdbx_description
1 polymer ?
#
loop_
_entity_poly.entity_id
_entity_poly.type
_entity_poly.pdbx_seq_one_letter_code
_entity_poly.pdbx_strand_id
1 'polypeptide(L)'
;MENSLDIINKDLELICYNLNKEFAHLSGKKVLITGGAGFLGYYLVQALLHWNTKVDKTRQINVTVYDNFIRGVPHWLTTIEKNNENIKLIRHDITHPLPVDMDDFHFVIHAASIASPSFYRMYPIETMDANVNGLRNLLDYCLRQKEKN
;
A
#
# COMPACT_ATOMS: atom_id res chain seq x y z
N MET A 1 -9.02 -22.85 -20.31
CA MET A 1 -8.40 -23.08 -18.99
C MET A 1 -8.04 -21.70 -18.48
N GLU A 2 -8.56 -21.30 -17.33
CA GLU A 2 -8.26 -19.98 -16.76
C GLU A 2 -6.80 -19.95 -16.29
N ASN A 3 -6.08 -18.90 -16.65
CA ASN A 3 -4.73 -18.67 -16.18
C ASN A 3 -4.75 -17.81 -14.90
N SER A 4 -3.59 -17.57 -14.31
CA SER A 4 -3.48 -16.79 -13.07
C SER A 4 -3.96 -15.34 -13.22
N LEU A 5 -3.79 -14.72 -14.39
CA LEU A 5 -4.26 -13.35 -14.66
C LEU A 5 -5.79 -13.29 -14.70
N ASP A 6 -6.44 -14.32 -15.27
CA ASP A 6 -7.90 -14.41 -15.30
C ASP A 6 -8.48 -14.43 -13.88
N ILE A 7 -7.86 -15.20 -12.98
CA ILE A 7 -8.26 -15.28 -11.57
C ILE A 7 -8.07 -13.93 -10.88
N ILE A 8 -6.89 -13.32 -11.03
CA ILE A 8 -6.59 -12.00 -10.43
C ILE A 8 -7.61 -10.95 -10.90
N ASN A 9 -7.90 -10.89 -12.20
CA ASN A 9 -8.84 -9.92 -12.74
C ASN A 9 -10.26 -10.13 -12.18
N LYS A 10 -10.71 -11.39 -12.06
CA LYS A 10 -12.00 -11.69 -11.43
C LYS A 10 -12.05 -11.29 -9.95
N ASP A 11 -10.97 -11.53 -9.21
CA ASP A 11 -10.87 -11.10 -7.82
C ASP A 11 -10.94 -9.58 -7.71
N LEU A 12 -10.20 -8.85 -8.56
CA LEU A 12 -10.20 -7.38 -8.57
C LEU A 12 -11.56 -6.80 -8.96
N GLU A 13 -12.26 -7.42 -9.91
CA GLU A 13 -13.64 -7.09 -10.25
C GLU A 13 -14.57 -7.27 -9.04
N LEU A 14 -14.50 -8.42 -8.37
CA LEU A 14 -15.31 -8.72 -7.20
C LEU A 14 -15.02 -7.77 -6.03
N ILE A 15 -13.74 -7.47 -5.78
CA ILE A 15 -13.30 -6.52 -4.75
C ILE A 15 -13.88 -5.12 -5.04
N CYS A 16 -13.72 -4.63 -6.27
CA CYS A 16 -14.22 -3.31 -6.65
C CYS A 16 -15.75 -3.22 -6.58
N TYR A 17 -16.44 -4.30 -6.95
CA TYR A 17 -17.90 -4.38 -6.86
C TYR A 17 -18.37 -4.32 -5.39
N ASN A 18 -17.79 -5.16 -4.53
CA ASN A 18 -18.20 -5.27 -3.13
C ASN A 18 -17.81 -4.04 -2.29
N LEU A 19 -16.67 -3.42 -2.61
CA LEU A 19 -16.14 -2.27 -1.86
C LEU A 19 -16.38 -0.93 -2.59
N ASN A 20 -17.40 -0.85 -3.45
CA ASN A 20 -17.65 0.34 -4.27
C ASN A 20 -17.83 1.62 -3.42
N LYS A 21 -18.43 1.51 -2.22
CA LYS A 21 -18.63 2.66 -1.33
C LYS A 21 -17.31 3.14 -0.73
N GLU A 22 -16.46 2.21 -0.34
CA GLU A 22 -15.15 2.45 0.23
C GLU A 22 -14.23 3.10 -0.80
N PHE A 23 -14.19 2.57 -2.04
CA PHE A 23 -13.44 3.20 -3.12
C PHE A 23 -13.99 4.58 -3.48
N ALA A 24 -15.31 4.78 -3.46
CA ALA A 24 -15.90 6.10 -3.65
C ALA A 24 -15.46 7.09 -2.55
N HIS A 25 -15.23 6.63 -1.32
CA HIS A 25 -14.70 7.45 -0.23
C HIS A 25 -13.21 7.81 -0.43
N LEU A 26 -12.43 6.91 -1.05
CA LEU A 26 -11.04 7.14 -1.43
C LEU A 26 -10.87 7.96 -2.71
N SER A 27 -11.94 8.14 -3.50
CA SER A 27 -11.95 8.85 -4.78
C SER A 27 -11.23 10.21 -4.72
N GLY A 28 -10.22 10.41 -5.56
CA GLY A 28 -9.43 11.64 -5.64
C GLY A 28 -8.52 11.89 -4.43
N LYS A 29 -8.29 10.90 -3.57
CA LYS A 29 -7.47 11.02 -2.36
C LYS A 29 -6.08 10.43 -2.56
N LYS A 30 -5.17 10.83 -1.66
CA LYS A 30 -3.82 10.28 -1.52
C LYS A 30 -3.80 9.19 -0.44
N VAL A 31 -3.36 7.99 -0.80
CA VAL A 31 -3.32 6.81 0.08
C VAL A 31 -1.88 6.33 0.22
N LEU A 32 -1.40 6.24 1.47
CA LEU A 32 -0.14 5.59 1.80
C LEU A 32 -0.39 4.11 2.12
N ILE A 33 0.34 3.21 1.48
CA ILE A 33 0.36 1.78 1.79
C ILE A 33 1.77 1.40 2.20
N THR A 34 1.97 1.03 3.46
CA THR A 34 3.25 0.41 3.86
C THR A 34 3.17 -1.09 3.61
N GLY A 35 4.24 -1.73 3.14
CA GLY A 35 4.25 -3.17 2.86
C GLY A 35 3.55 -3.55 1.54
N GLY A 36 3.42 -2.59 0.62
CA GLY A 36 2.71 -2.77 -0.66
C GLY A 36 3.32 -3.82 -1.59
N ALA A 37 4.59 -4.19 -1.39
CA ALA A 37 5.23 -5.26 -2.16
C ALA A 37 4.94 -6.68 -1.58
N GLY A 38 4.28 -6.75 -0.42
CA GLY A 38 3.88 -8.00 0.22
C GLY A 38 2.63 -8.64 -0.38
N PHE A 39 2.20 -9.77 0.20
CA PHE A 39 1.05 -10.53 -0.30
C PHE A 39 -0.29 -9.76 -0.21
N LEU A 40 -0.63 -9.21 0.96
CA LEU A 40 -1.83 -8.37 1.08
C LEU A 40 -1.63 -7.02 0.37
N GLY A 41 -0.42 -6.45 0.45
CA GLY A 41 -0.05 -5.24 -0.27
C GLY A 41 -0.31 -5.33 -1.77
N TYR A 42 -0.02 -6.49 -2.38
CA TYR A 42 -0.30 -6.77 -3.79
C TYR A 42 -1.76 -6.49 -4.15
N TYR A 43 -2.70 -7.11 -3.44
CA TYR A 43 -4.13 -6.92 -3.75
C TYR A 43 -4.62 -5.52 -3.38
N LEU A 44 -4.11 -4.91 -2.30
CA LEU A 44 -4.49 -3.55 -1.92
C LEU A 44 -4.07 -2.53 -3.00
N VAL A 45 -2.83 -2.61 -3.47
CA VAL A 45 -2.31 -1.74 -4.54
C VAL A 45 -3.07 -2.00 -5.84
N GLN A 46 -3.17 -3.27 -6.26
CA GLN A 46 -3.84 -3.64 -7.50
C GLN A 46 -5.31 -3.23 -7.49
N ALA A 47 -6.05 -3.40 -6.39
CA ALA A 47 -7.47 -3.05 -6.32
C ALA A 47 -7.71 -1.54 -6.44
N LEU A 48 -6.90 -0.70 -5.79
CA LEU A 48 -7.00 0.76 -5.93
C LEU A 48 -6.72 1.21 -7.37
N LEU A 49 -5.67 0.66 -7.98
CA LEU A 49 -5.30 1.01 -9.36
C LEU A 49 -6.27 0.42 -10.39
N HIS A 50 -6.83 -0.75 -10.12
CA HIS A 50 -7.89 -1.35 -10.96
C HIS A 50 -9.14 -0.51 -10.93
N TRP A 51 -9.56 -0.06 -9.75
CA TRP A 51 -10.69 0.86 -9.61
C TRP A 51 -10.46 2.18 -10.37
N ASN A 52 -9.23 2.71 -10.36
CA ASN A 52 -8.87 3.91 -11.13
C ASN A 52 -9.10 3.78 -12.64
N THR A 53 -9.11 2.55 -13.20
CA THR A 53 -9.41 2.32 -14.63
C THR A 53 -10.89 2.52 -14.97
N LYS A 54 -11.77 2.57 -13.95
CA LYS A 54 -13.23 2.65 -14.10
C LYS A 54 -13.79 4.04 -13.84
N VAL A 55 -12.93 5.01 -13.55
CA VAL A 55 -13.32 6.38 -13.18
C VAL A 55 -12.51 7.41 -13.94
N ASP A 56 -13.06 8.62 -14.01
CA ASP A 56 -12.37 9.76 -14.62
C ASP A 56 -11.10 10.13 -13.86
N LYS A 57 -10.14 10.74 -14.58
CA LYS A 57 -8.83 11.15 -14.02
C LYS A 57 -8.92 11.95 -12.72
N THR A 58 -9.91 12.83 -12.58
CA THR A 58 -10.11 13.67 -11.37
C THR A 58 -10.51 12.87 -10.13
N ARG A 59 -10.97 11.64 -10.32
CA ARG A 59 -11.42 10.73 -9.25
C ARG A 59 -10.40 9.66 -8.92
N GLN A 60 -9.29 9.58 -9.66
CA GLN A 60 -8.27 8.57 -9.44
C GLN A 60 -7.58 8.74 -8.10
N ILE A 61 -7.37 7.61 -7.43
CA ILE A 61 -6.70 7.49 -6.15
C ILE A 61 -5.20 7.51 -6.39
N ASN A 62 -4.48 8.40 -5.70
CA ASN A 62 -3.03 8.49 -5.77
C ASN A 62 -2.42 7.60 -4.69
N VAL A 63 -1.73 6.53 -5.09
CA VAL A 63 -1.17 5.52 -4.19
C VAL A 63 0.32 5.77 -4.00
N THR A 64 0.79 5.83 -2.76
CA THR A 64 2.22 5.78 -2.44
C THR A 64 2.51 4.53 -1.66
N VAL A 65 3.51 3.76 -2.10
CA VAL A 65 3.92 2.52 -1.44
C VAL A 65 5.23 2.74 -0.70
N TYR A 66 5.24 2.46 0.60
CA TYR A 66 6.47 2.41 1.41
C TYR A 66 6.82 0.96 1.68
N ASP A 67 8.00 0.53 1.26
CA ASP A 67 8.47 -0.83 1.50
C ASP A 67 10.00 -0.83 1.61
N ASN A 68 10.57 -1.62 2.51
CA ASN A 68 12.04 -1.76 2.59
C ASN A 68 12.58 -2.78 1.58
N PHE A 69 11.69 -3.56 0.95
CA PHE A 69 11.99 -4.60 -0.01
C PHE A 69 12.99 -5.65 0.51
N ILE A 70 12.91 -6.01 1.80
CA ILE A 70 13.77 -7.05 2.40
C ILE A 70 13.66 -8.40 1.69
N ARG A 71 12.54 -8.66 0.99
CA ARG A 71 12.30 -9.85 0.14
C ARG A 71 12.57 -9.60 -1.36
N GLY A 72 13.18 -8.48 -1.71
CA GLY A 72 13.34 -8.01 -3.08
C GLY A 72 12.16 -7.16 -3.57
N VAL A 73 12.38 -6.47 -4.70
CA VAL A 73 11.36 -5.64 -5.34
C VAL A 73 10.63 -6.51 -6.38
N PRO A 74 9.31 -6.73 -6.25
CA PRO A 74 8.58 -7.52 -7.23
C PRO A 74 8.53 -6.84 -8.60
N HIS A 75 8.77 -7.60 -9.67
CA HIS A 75 8.77 -7.04 -11.03
C HIS A 75 7.44 -6.38 -11.41
N TRP A 76 6.30 -6.98 -11.03
CA TRP A 76 4.97 -6.44 -11.29
C TRP A 76 4.81 -5.01 -10.76
N LEU A 77 5.36 -4.72 -9.57
CA LEU A 77 5.21 -3.43 -8.92
C LEU A 77 6.00 -2.35 -9.65
N THR A 78 7.24 -2.66 -10.05
CA THR A 78 8.06 -1.73 -10.86
C THR A 78 7.49 -1.51 -12.26
N THR A 79 6.86 -2.52 -12.85
CA THR A 79 6.23 -2.40 -14.17
C THR A 79 4.99 -1.53 -14.09
N ILE A 80 4.18 -1.65 -13.04
CA ILE A 80 3.02 -0.77 -12.83
C ILE A 80 3.47 0.67 -12.58
N GLU A 81 4.47 0.91 -11.71
CA GLU A 81 4.98 2.25 -11.42
C GLU A 81 5.43 2.99 -12.70
N LYS A 82 6.17 2.32 -13.58
CA LYS A 82 6.63 2.91 -14.84
C LYS A 82 5.52 3.33 -15.79
N ASN A 83 4.34 2.71 -15.69
CA ASN A 83 3.24 2.87 -16.65
C ASN A 83 2.02 3.57 -16.06
N ASN A 84 2.04 3.97 -14.79
CA ASN A 84 0.89 4.54 -14.11
C ASN A 84 1.30 5.69 -13.18
N GLU A 85 0.87 6.90 -13.52
CA GLU A 85 1.16 8.13 -12.77
C GLU A 85 0.53 8.17 -11.37
N ASN A 86 -0.46 7.31 -11.10
CA ASN A 86 -1.16 7.24 -9.81
C ASN A 86 -0.47 6.34 -8.79
N ILE A 87 0.74 5.86 -9.05
CA ILE A 87 1.54 5.11 -8.08
C ILE A 87 2.97 5.66 -7.97
N LYS A 88 3.45 5.76 -6.73
CA LYS A 88 4.82 6.14 -6.39
C LYS A 88 5.40 5.11 -5.42
N LEU A 89 6.55 4.55 -5.71
CA LEU A 89 7.25 3.64 -4.81
C LEU A 89 8.35 4.39 -4.07
N ILE A 90 8.40 4.23 -2.75
CA ILE A 90 9.44 4.78 -1.91
C ILE A 90 10.04 3.65 -1.09
N ARG A 91 11.36 3.48 -1.21
CA ARG A 91 12.10 2.57 -0.34
C ARG A 91 12.16 3.19 1.05
N HIS A 92 11.46 2.59 2.01
CA HIS A 92 11.47 3.06 3.38
C HIS A 92 11.22 1.90 4.35
N ASP A 93 12.03 1.83 5.39
CA ASP A 93 11.82 0.91 6.50
C ASP A 93 11.02 1.59 7.60
N ILE A 94 9.80 1.10 7.81
CA ILE A 94 8.83 1.74 8.69
C ILE A 94 9.25 1.76 10.17
N THR A 95 10.21 0.92 10.56
CA THR A 95 10.78 0.93 11.91
C THR A 95 11.53 2.23 12.22
N HIS A 96 11.96 2.96 11.19
CA HIS A 96 12.59 4.27 11.31
C HIS A 96 11.56 5.39 11.28
N PRO A 97 11.87 6.57 11.83
CA PRO A 97 11.00 7.74 11.71
C PRO A 97 10.67 8.06 10.25
N LEU A 98 9.41 8.43 10.00
CA LEU A 98 8.95 8.83 8.67
C LEU A 98 9.68 10.10 8.19
N PRO A 99 9.93 10.25 6.87
CA PRO A 99 10.59 11.44 6.34
C PRO A 99 9.80 12.71 6.66
N VAL A 100 10.49 13.77 7.06
CA VAL A 100 9.86 15.05 7.45
C VAL A 100 9.21 15.75 6.26
N ASP A 101 9.76 15.52 5.06
CA ASP A 101 9.35 16.08 3.78
C ASP A 101 8.42 15.13 2.98
N MET A 102 7.91 14.07 3.60
CA MET A 102 6.96 13.17 2.94
C MET A 102 5.67 13.91 2.57
N ASP A 103 5.02 13.44 1.49
CA ASP A 103 3.71 13.91 1.08
C ASP A 103 2.66 13.76 2.21
N ASP A 104 1.66 14.65 2.22
CA ASP A 104 0.49 14.49 3.09
C ASP A 104 -0.48 13.45 2.50
N PHE A 105 -0.96 12.54 3.34
CA PHE A 105 -1.85 11.45 2.97
C PHE A 105 -3.20 11.58 3.69
N HIS A 106 -4.27 11.29 2.95
CA HIS A 106 -5.63 11.29 3.50
C HIS A 106 -5.93 9.96 4.18
N PHE A 107 -5.36 8.86 3.68
CA PHE A 107 -5.52 7.52 4.23
C PHE A 107 -4.16 6.83 4.35
N VAL A 108 -4.01 6.04 5.41
CA VAL A 108 -2.82 5.23 5.67
C VAL A 108 -3.26 3.79 5.90
N ILE A 109 -2.70 2.87 5.14
CA ILE A 109 -2.92 1.43 5.26
C ILE A 109 -1.59 0.78 5.66
N HIS A 110 -1.53 0.24 6.87
CA HIS A 110 -0.35 -0.43 7.37
C HIS A 110 -0.40 -1.94 7.10
N ALA A 111 0.25 -2.38 6.01
CA ALA A 111 0.42 -3.79 5.65
C ALA A 111 1.90 -4.25 5.74
N ALA A 112 2.79 -3.45 6.34
CA ALA A 112 4.20 -3.80 6.50
C ALA A 112 4.38 -4.71 7.71
N SER A 113 4.77 -5.96 7.45
CA SER A 113 5.16 -6.91 8.48
C SER A 113 5.92 -8.07 7.86
N ILE A 114 6.79 -8.71 8.65
CA ILE A 114 7.35 -10.02 8.30
C ILE A 114 6.34 -11.07 8.76
N ALA A 115 5.32 -11.35 7.95
CA ALA A 115 4.20 -12.23 8.34
C ALA A 115 4.44 -13.73 8.07
N SER A 116 5.47 -14.09 7.29
CA SER A 116 5.74 -15.50 6.99
C SER A 116 6.36 -16.22 8.18
N PRO A 117 5.83 -17.38 8.62
CA PRO A 117 6.37 -18.13 9.76
C PRO A 117 7.85 -18.45 9.68
N SER A 118 8.34 -18.79 8.50
CA SER A 118 9.76 -19.06 8.31
C SER A 118 10.62 -17.81 8.50
N PHE A 119 10.12 -16.64 8.07
CA PHE A 119 10.87 -15.38 8.16
C PHE A 119 10.76 -14.70 9.51
N TYR A 120 9.58 -14.64 10.16
CA TYR A 120 9.50 -14.02 11.48
C TYR A 120 10.29 -14.80 12.54
N ARG A 121 10.48 -16.12 12.36
CA ARG A 121 11.35 -16.90 13.25
C ARG A 121 12.83 -16.57 13.07
N MET A 122 13.21 -16.14 11.87
CA MET A 122 14.57 -15.70 11.55
C MET A 122 14.81 -14.26 12.00
N TYR A 123 13.78 -13.41 11.93
CA TYR A 123 13.83 -11.97 12.20
C TYR A 123 12.76 -11.53 13.22
N PRO A 124 12.71 -12.12 14.43
CA PRO A 124 11.61 -11.88 15.37
C PRO A 124 11.59 -10.45 15.91
N ILE A 125 12.76 -9.81 16.06
CA ILE A 125 12.87 -8.44 16.54
C ILE A 125 12.39 -7.47 15.46
N GLU A 126 12.81 -7.66 14.22
CA GLU A 126 12.38 -6.85 13.08
C GLU A 126 10.88 -7.02 12.81
N THR A 127 10.32 -8.21 13.02
CA THR A 127 8.86 -8.42 13.00
C THR A 127 8.18 -7.56 14.06
N MET A 128 8.68 -7.58 15.30
CA MET A 128 8.10 -6.81 16.41
C MET A 128 8.23 -5.31 16.16
N ASP A 129 9.39 -4.85 15.71
CA ASP A 129 9.66 -3.45 15.42
C ASP A 129 8.76 -2.93 14.29
N ALA A 130 8.57 -3.69 13.21
CA ALA A 130 7.67 -3.29 12.13
C ALA A 130 6.23 -3.13 12.64
N ASN A 131 5.76 -4.06 13.47
CA ASN A 131 4.38 -4.07 13.98
C ASN A 131 4.14 -3.05 15.09
N VAL A 132 5.14 -2.74 15.92
CA VAL A 132 5.00 -1.87 17.11
C VAL A 132 5.57 -0.49 16.84
N ASN A 133 6.88 -0.41 16.57
CA ASN A 133 7.55 0.86 16.33
C ASN A 133 7.11 1.47 15.00
N GLY A 134 6.95 0.65 13.96
CA GLY A 134 6.44 1.10 12.67
C GLY A 134 5.01 1.62 12.74
N LEU A 135 4.11 0.89 13.41
CA LEU A 135 2.76 1.37 13.67
C LEU A 135 2.76 2.68 14.47
N ARG A 136 3.61 2.78 15.51
CA ARG A 136 3.74 4.01 16.30
C ARG A 136 4.18 5.19 15.45
N ASN A 137 5.19 5.03 14.59
CA ASN A 137 5.66 6.09 13.69
C ASN A 137 4.52 6.61 12.78
N LEU A 138 3.68 5.71 12.26
CA LEU A 138 2.50 6.06 11.46
C LEU A 138 1.43 6.78 12.28
N LEU A 139 1.14 6.31 13.50
CA LEU A 139 0.15 6.94 14.37
C LEU A 139 0.58 8.34 14.79
N ASP A 140 1.85 8.52 15.16
CA ASP A 140 2.41 9.83 15.49
C ASP A 140 2.36 10.78 14.28
N TYR A 141 2.58 10.27 13.06
CA TYR A 141 2.35 11.03 11.84
C TYR A 141 0.89 11.45 11.68
N CYS A 142 -0.06 10.52 11.84
CA CYS A 142 -1.49 10.82 11.74
C CYS A 142 -1.94 11.88 12.75
N LEU A 143 -1.40 11.85 13.98
CA LEU A 143 -1.67 12.87 14.99
C LEU A 143 -1.15 14.25 14.56
N ARG A 144 0.10 14.34 14.09
CA ARG A 144 0.67 15.60 13.58
C ARG A 144 -0.12 16.14 12.38
N GLN A 145 -0.59 15.27 11.49
CA GLN A 145 -1.41 15.68 10.35
C GLN A 145 -2.79 16.19 10.76
N LYS A 146 -3.38 15.61 11.82
CA LYS A 146 -4.63 16.11 12.38
C LYS A 146 -4.47 17.52 12.95
N GLU A 147 -3.32 17.85 13.54
CA GLU A 147 -3.04 19.18 14.11
C GLU A 147 -2.80 20.27 13.04
N LYS A 148 -2.47 19.90 11.81
CA LYS A 148 -2.30 20.84 10.68
C LYS A 148 -3.62 21.30 10.06
N ASN A 149 -4.71 20.55 10.27
CA ASN A 149 -6.04 20.81 9.70
C ASN A 149 -6.97 21.45 10.73
#